data_AF-A0A7C8HYN4-F1
#
_entry.id   AF-A0A7C8HYN4-F1
#
_cell.length_a   1.000
_cell.length_b   1.000
_cell.length_c   1.000
_cell.angle_alpha   90.00
_cell.angle_beta   90.00
_cell.angle_gamma   90.00
#
_symmetry.space_group_name_H-M   'P 1'
#
loop_
_entity.id
_entity.type
_entity.pdbx_description
1 polymer ?
#
loop_
_entity_poly.entity_id
_entity_poly.type
_entity_poly.pdbx_seq_one_letter_code
_entity_poly.pdbx_strand_id
1 'polypeptide(L)'
;MGFFRNRRGPLIRANSSGEFFLRAMLLLAVFAAVAAAFWYQTEHSYKEIRSRGSVYDQTETLTSAQQTALREFASAMRETHGLKLRVQVRNTPVVLPAELDTKTVFIGINPYTRQVLVEFPPLLRKALGAEYMYNLQNVYFTPYFEKNQWQHGLASALQQLWDDMGGQ
;
A
#
# COMPACT_ATOMS: atom_id res chain seq x y z
N MET A 1 39.38 27.24 -40.14
CA MET A 1 39.18 26.11 -41.08
C MET A 1 39.37 24.79 -40.32
N GLY A 2 38.49 23.81 -40.54
CA GLY A 2 38.58 22.41 -40.06
C GLY A 2 37.95 22.17 -38.69
N PHE A 3 36.70 21.68 -38.53
CA PHE A 3 36.25 20.27 -38.69
C PHE A 3 37.25 19.30 -38.03
N PHE A 4 36.90 18.52 -37.00
CA PHE A 4 35.99 17.37 -37.09
C PHE A 4 35.23 17.06 -35.79
N ARG A 5 33.97 16.70 -36.01
CA ARG A 5 32.93 16.27 -35.08
C ARG A 5 33.17 14.81 -34.70
N ASN A 6 33.52 14.52 -33.45
CA ASN A 6 33.60 13.15 -32.92
C ASN A 6 32.20 12.51 -32.86
N ARG A 7 31.77 11.87 -33.95
CA ARG A 7 30.65 10.92 -33.95
C ARG A 7 31.19 9.53 -33.61
N ARG A 8 31.26 9.20 -32.31
CA ARG A 8 31.32 7.80 -31.87
C ARG A 8 29.92 7.21 -31.95
N GLY A 9 29.51 6.82 -33.15
CA GLY A 9 28.39 5.89 -33.33
C GLY A 9 28.84 4.46 -32.98
N PRO A 10 27.92 3.57 -32.59
CA PRO A 10 28.25 2.17 -32.31
C PRO A 10 28.86 1.52 -33.56
N LEU A 11 30.03 0.91 -33.41
CA LEU A 11 30.73 0.17 -34.45
C LEU A 11 30.05 -1.18 -34.67
N ILE A 12 28.93 -1.19 -35.38
CA ILE A 12 28.42 -2.43 -35.99
C ILE A 12 29.09 -2.55 -37.37
N ARG A 13 30.36 -2.98 -37.38
CA ARG A 13 30.99 -3.50 -38.60
C ARG A 13 30.93 -5.02 -38.52
N ALA A 14 30.09 -5.63 -39.35
CA ALA A 14 30.00 -7.09 -39.52
C ALA A 14 30.63 -7.46 -40.88
N ASN A 15 31.41 -8.54 -40.92
CA ASN A 15 32.03 -9.03 -42.17
C ASN A 15 31.17 -10.09 -42.90
N SER A 16 30.00 -10.47 -42.34
CA SER A 16 29.05 -11.41 -42.97
C SER A 16 27.63 -11.28 -42.41
N SER A 17 26.61 -11.45 -43.27
CA SER A 17 25.18 -11.33 -42.93
C SER A 17 24.72 -12.29 -41.82
N GLY A 18 25.36 -13.47 -41.70
CA GLY A 18 25.06 -14.43 -40.64
C GLY A 18 25.57 -13.97 -39.26
N GLU A 19 26.71 -13.29 -39.22
CA GLU A 19 27.27 -12.76 -37.97
C GLU A 19 26.45 -11.58 -37.45
N PHE A 20 25.92 -10.75 -38.36
CA PHE A 20 24.98 -9.69 -38.01
C PHE A 20 23.67 -10.26 -37.43
N PHE A 21 23.10 -11.30 -38.05
CA PHE A 21 21.88 -11.96 -37.58
C PHE A 21 22.06 -12.57 -36.18
N LEU A 22 23.16 -13.30 -35.96
CA LEU A 22 23.45 -13.92 -34.68
C LEU A 22 23.63 -12.88 -33.57
N ARG A 23 24.37 -11.79 -33.84
CA ARG A 23 24.56 -10.68 -32.88
C ARG A 23 23.25 -9.96 -32.58
N ALA A 24 22.38 -9.76 -33.57
CA ALA A 24 21.06 -9.16 -33.38
C ALA A 24 20.14 -10.03 -32.51
N MET A 25 20.12 -11.35 -32.75
CA MET A 25 19.39 -12.31 -31.92
C MET A 25 19.90 -12.36 -30.48
N LEU A 26 21.23 -12.34 -30.28
CA LEU A 26 21.84 -12.31 -28.95
C LEU A 26 21.47 -11.03 -28.20
N LEU A 27 21.48 -9.89 -28.88
CA LEU A 27 21.08 -8.62 -28.30
C LEU A 27 19.60 -8.64 -27.88
N LEU A 28 18.72 -9.16 -28.74
CA LEU A 28 17.30 -9.36 -28.42
C LEU A 28 17.10 -10.30 -27.23
N ALA A 29 17.85 -11.40 -27.15
CA ALA A 29 17.78 -12.33 -26.03
C ALA A 29 18.21 -11.68 -24.71
N VAL A 30 19.25 -10.84 -24.73
CA VAL A 30 19.66 -10.04 -23.56
C VAL A 30 18.54 -9.08 -23.16
N PHE A 31 17.92 -8.37 -24.10
CA PHE A 31 16.79 -7.49 -23.80
C PHE A 31 15.59 -8.25 -23.22
N ALA A 32 15.25 -9.42 -23.76
CA ALA A 32 14.16 -10.25 -23.25
C ALA A 32 14.46 -10.78 -21.84
N ALA A 33 15.69 -11.23 -21.58
CA ALA A 33 16.12 -11.68 -20.26
C ALA A 33 16.08 -10.55 -19.23
N VAL A 34 16.55 -9.36 -19.60
CA VAL A 34 16.48 -8.16 -18.75
C VAL A 34 15.03 -7.74 -18.51
N ALA A 35 14.16 -7.77 -19.52
CA ALA A 35 12.74 -7.46 -19.37
C ALA A 35 12.01 -8.48 -18.47
N ALA A 36 12.33 -9.77 -18.59
CA ALA A 36 11.77 -10.82 -17.73
C ALA A 36 12.26 -10.72 -16.29
N ALA A 37 13.56 -10.48 -16.08
CA ALA A 37 14.13 -10.23 -14.76
C ALA A 37 13.54 -8.96 -14.13
N PHE A 38 13.38 -7.92 -14.93
CA PHE A 38 12.70 -6.70 -14.51
C PHE A 38 11.25 -6.97 -14.12
N TRP A 39 10.49 -7.73 -14.91
CA TRP A 39 9.11 -8.09 -14.59
C TRP A 39 9.02 -8.86 -13.26
N TYR A 40 9.85 -9.89 -13.09
CA TYR A 40 9.91 -10.69 -11.86
C TYR A 40 10.25 -9.86 -10.62
N GLN A 41 11.16 -8.89 -10.74
CA GLN A 41 11.54 -8.00 -9.64
C GLN A 41 10.51 -6.88 -9.37
N THR A 42 9.81 -6.45 -10.41
CA THR A 42 8.90 -5.31 -10.38
C THR A 42 7.58 -5.65 -9.67
N GLU A 43 7.12 -6.90 -9.77
CA GLU A 43 5.93 -7.40 -9.07
C GLU A 43 6.02 -7.20 -7.54
N HIS A 44 7.23 -7.36 -6.96
CA HIS A 44 7.49 -7.13 -5.53
C HIS A 44 7.60 -5.65 -5.18
N SER A 45 8.23 -4.83 -6.04
CA SER A 45 8.52 -3.43 -5.74
C SER A 45 7.31 -2.51 -5.89
N TYR A 46 6.38 -2.82 -6.80
CA TYR A 46 5.16 -2.00 -6.98
C TYR A 46 4.17 -2.15 -5.81
N LYS A 47 4.08 -3.34 -5.21
CA LYS A 47 3.28 -3.57 -3.99
C LYS A 47 3.88 -2.83 -2.79
N GLU A 48 5.21 -2.75 -2.69
CA GLU A 48 5.88 -2.10 -1.57
C GLU A 48 5.80 -0.56 -1.63
N ILE A 49 5.98 0.05 -2.80
CA ILE A 49 5.96 1.51 -2.94
C ILE A 49 4.55 2.09 -2.78
N ARG A 50 3.51 1.35 -3.22
CA ARG A 50 2.11 1.80 -3.12
C ARG A 50 1.46 1.51 -1.75
N SER A 51 2.09 0.67 -0.90
CA SER A 51 1.62 0.33 0.46
C SER A 51 2.30 1.12 1.58
N ARG A 52 3.42 1.81 1.31
CA ARG A 52 4.08 2.70 2.29
C ARG A 52 3.22 3.88 2.76
N GLY A 53 2.11 4.18 2.08
CA GLY A 53 1.19 5.26 2.47
C GLY A 53 -0.05 4.82 3.27
N SER A 54 -0.31 3.51 3.41
CA SER A 54 -1.55 3.02 4.04
C SER A 54 -1.41 2.75 5.54
N VAL A 55 -0.22 2.40 6.04
CA VAL A 55 -0.01 2.12 7.46
C VAL A 55 1.16 2.94 7.96
N TYR A 56 0.88 3.93 8.80
CA TYR A 56 1.89 4.75 9.47
C TYR A 56 1.85 4.46 10.96
N ASP A 57 2.84 3.73 11.46
CA ASP A 57 3.03 3.49 12.88
C ASP A 57 4.20 4.35 13.38
N GLN A 58 3.89 5.34 14.22
CA GLN A 58 4.89 6.18 14.90
C GLN A 58 5.26 5.62 16.27
N THR A 59 4.53 4.62 16.76
CA THR A 59 4.63 4.11 18.13
C THR A 59 5.49 2.85 18.21
N GLU A 60 5.89 2.29 17.04
CA GLU A 60 6.72 1.08 16.88
C GLU A 60 6.16 -0.17 17.60
N THR A 61 4.88 -0.12 17.95
CA THR A 61 4.19 -1.14 18.73
C THR A 61 3.60 -2.25 17.86
N LEU A 62 3.48 -2.03 16.54
CA LEU A 62 3.04 -3.06 15.61
C LEU A 62 4.23 -3.90 15.16
N THR A 63 4.11 -5.22 15.30
CA THR A 63 5.12 -6.15 14.80
C THR A 63 5.16 -6.14 13.26
N SER A 64 6.29 -6.54 12.67
CA SER A 64 6.42 -6.65 11.21
C SER A 64 5.35 -7.54 10.58
N ALA A 65 4.94 -8.61 11.26
CA ALA A 65 3.85 -9.50 10.85
C ALA A 65 2.49 -8.78 10.83
N GLN A 66 2.16 -8.00 11.87
CA GLN A 66 0.92 -7.23 11.94
C GLN A 66 0.87 -6.14 10.86
N GLN A 67 2.00 -5.47 10.62
CA GLN A 67 2.08 -4.48 9.54
C GLN A 67 1.89 -5.12 8.16
N THR A 68 2.42 -6.32 7.93
CA THR A 68 2.20 -7.05 6.67
C THR A 68 0.75 -7.45 6.51
N ALA A 69 0.12 -8.01 7.55
CA ALA A 69 -1.30 -8.35 7.54
C ALA A 69 -2.19 -7.11 7.27
N LEU A 70 -1.89 -5.96 7.88
CA LEU A 70 -2.59 -4.70 7.61
C LEU A 70 -2.42 -4.22 6.17
N ARG A 71 -1.21 -4.38 5.59
CA ARG A 71 -0.95 -4.03 4.18
C ARG A 71 -1.68 -4.96 3.21
N GLU A 72 -1.71 -6.25 3.49
CA GLU A 72 -2.45 -7.25 2.72
C GLU A 72 -3.95 -6.95 2.76
N PHE A 73 -4.49 -6.69 3.95
CA PHE A 73 -5.88 -6.29 4.14
C PHE A 73 -6.24 -4.99 3.40
N ALA A 74 -5.37 -3.96 3.50
CA ALA A 74 -5.56 -2.71 2.75
C ALA A 74 -5.52 -2.92 1.23
N SER A 75 -4.73 -3.90 0.75
CA SER A 75 -4.66 -4.25 -0.66
C SER A 75 -5.94 -4.99 -1.10
N ALA A 76 -6.39 -5.97 -0.32
CA ALA A 76 -7.64 -6.70 -0.56
C ALA A 76 -8.86 -5.78 -0.58
N MET A 77 -8.97 -4.85 0.39
CA MET A 77 -10.07 -3.88 0.44
C MET A 77 -10.12 -2.98 -0.81
N ARG A 78 -8.94 -2.62 -1.34
CA ARG A 78 -8.84 -1.84 -2.57
C ARG A 78 -9.21 -2.64 -3.80
N GLU A 79 -8.83 -3.90 -3.87
CA GLU A 79 -9.10 -4.78 -5.01
C GLU A 79 -10.57 -5.19 -5.06
N THR A 80 -11.17 -5.57 -3.93
CA THR A 80 -12.56 -6.03 -3.85
C THR A 80 -13.58 -4.88 -3.89
N HIS A 81 -13.34 -3.82 -3.11
CA HIS A 81 -14.33 -2.75 -2.90
C HIS A 81 -13.90 -1.40 -3.47
N GLY A 82 -12.68 -1.27 -4.00
CA GLY A 82 -12.17 0.01 -4.52
C GLY A 82 -11.87 1.05 -3.43
N LEU A 83 -11.86 0.65 -2.15
CA LEU A 83 -11.63 1.52 -1.00
C LEU A 83 -10.16 1.50 -0.57
N LYS A 84 -9.61 2.66 -0.20
CA LYS A 84 -8.25 2.76 0.33
C LYS A 84 -8.30 2.75 1.84
N LEU A 85 -7.60 1.83 2.49
CA LEU A 85 -7.45 1.87 3.95
C LEU A 85 -6.21 2.68 4.34
N ARG A 86 -6.36 3.60 5.29
CA ARG A 86 -5.27 4.35 5.91
C ARG A 86 -5.34 4.24 7.43
N VAL A 87 -4.41 3.49 8.00
CA VAL A 87 -4.24 3.32 9.44
C VAL A 87 -3.08 4.20 9.91
N GLN A 88 -3.31 5.03 10.92
CA GLN A 88 -2.27 5.83 11.56
C GLN A 88 -2.24 5.60 13.06
N VAL A 89 -1.11 5.14 13.59
CA VAL A 89 -0.89 5.02 15.03
C VAL A 89 0.10 6.10 15.44
N ARG A 90 -0.31 6.97 16.37
CA ARG A 90 0.49 8.13 16.80
C ARG A 90 0.54 8.25 18.32
N ASN A 91 1.68 8.73 18.83
CA ASN A 91 1.84 9.12 20.24
C ASN A 91 1.17 10.48 20.55
N THR A 92 0.98 11.32 19.52
CA THR A 92 0.34 12.63 19.61
C THR A 92 -1.16 12.53 19.33
N PRO A 93 -1.99 13.51 19.75
CA PRO A 93 -3.42 13.53 19.40
C PRO A 93 -3.61 13.27 17.91
N VAL A 94 -4.53 12.36 17.59
CA VAL A 94 -4.83 12.00 16.20
C VAL A 94 -5.57 13.17 15.57
N VAL A 95 -4.97 13.75 14.54
CA VAL A 95 -5.59 14.80 13.73
C VAL A 95 -6.00 14.19 12.40
N LEU A 96 -7.23 14.48 11.96
CA LEU A 96 -7.69 14.06 10.65
C LEU A 96 -6.80 14.72 9.58
N PRO A 97 -6.25 13.95 8.61
CA PRO A 97 -5.52 14.54 7.48
C PRO A 97 -6.39 15.59 6.77
N ALA A 98 -5.81 16.75 6.46
CA ALA A 98 -6.52 17.84 5.79
C ALA A 98 -7.05 17.45 4.40
N GLU A 99 -6.45 16.44 3.77
CA GLU A 99 -6.88 15.88 2.48
C GLU A 99 -7.22 14.40 2.65
N LEU A 100 -8.49 14.11 2.88
CA LEU A 100 -9.02 12.74 2.86
C LEU A 100 -9.77 12.52 1.54
N ASP A 101 -9.24 11.61 0.72
CA ASP A 101 -9.87 11.21 -0.54
C ASP A 101 -11.23 10.52 -0.24
N THR A 102 -12.24 10.76 -1.08
CA THR A 102 -13.63 10.30 -0.90
C THR A 102 -13.81 8.78 -0.93
N LYS A 103 -12.72 8.04 -1.18
CA LYS A 103 -12.66 6.57 -1.17
C LYS A 103 -11.76 6.02 -0.07
N THR A 104 -11.27 6.87 0.85
CA THR A 104 -10.35 6.46 1.91
C THR A 104 -11.07 6.23 3.22
N VAL A 105 -10.89 5.04 3.79
CA VAL A 105 -11.21 4.72 5.18
C VAL A 105 -10.02 5.11 6.02
N PHE A 106 -10.18 6.06 6.93
CA PHE A 106 -9.13 6.49 7.84
C PHE A 106 -9.41 5.96 9.25
N ILE A 107 -8.40 5.33 9.84
CA ILE A 107 -8.42 4.87 11.24
C ILE A 107 -7.16 5.40 11.91
N GLY A 108 -7.34 6.38 12.78
CA GLY A 108 -6.27 6.92 13.60
C GLY A 108 -6.40 6.42 15.05
N ILE A 109 -5.32 5.92 15.63
CA ILE A 109 -5.28 5.40 17.00
C ILE A 109 -4.17 6.12 17.78
N ASN A 110 -4.53 6.62 18.96
CA ASN A 110 -3.57 7.03 19.97
C ASN A 110 -3.70 6.13 21.21
N PRO A 111 -2.75 5.21 21.44
CA PRO A 111 -2.81 4.31 22.58
C PRO A 111 -2.54 5.01 23.93
N TYR A 112 -1.89 6.18 23.94
CA TYR A 112 -1.57 6.94 25.16
C TYR A 112 -2.77 7.74 25.67
N THR A 113 -3.50 8.40 24.77
CA THR A 113 -4.72 9.16 25.12
C THR A 113 -5.99 8.31 25.05
N ARG A 114 -5.88 7.04 24.65
CA ARG A 114 -7.00 6.10 24.43
C ARG A 114 -8.06 6.66 23.48
N GLN A 115 -7.59 7.36 22.45
CA GLN A 115 -8.44 7.97 21.44
C GLN A 115 -8.35 7.17 20.15
N VAL A 116 -9.51 6.94 19.55
CA VAL A 116 -9.64 6.44 18.19
C VAL A 116 -10.37 7.51 17.40
N LEU A 117 -9.97 7.69 16.15
CA LEU A 117 -10.65 8.52 15.18
C LEU A 117 -10.92 7.65 13.95
N VAL A 118 -12.20 7.46 13.63
CA VAL A 118 -12.60 6.70 12.45
C VAL A 118 -13.34 7.64 11.52
N GLU A 119 -12.86 7.74 10.29
CA GLU A 119 -13.54 8.51 9.25
C GLU A 119 -13.81 7.60 8.05
N PHE A 120 -15.09 7.43 7.76
CA PHE A 120 -15.55 6.63 6.64
C PHE A 120 -15.79 7.49 5.40
N PRO A 121 -15.47 6.95 4.21
CA PRO A 121 -15.83 7.60 2.97
C PRO A 121 -17.36 7.66 2.83
N PRO A 122 -17.93 8.64 2.10
CA PRO A 122 -19.38 8.85 1.99
C PRO A 122 -20.15 7.60 1.57
N LEU A 123 -19.58 6.78 0.68
CA LEU A 123 -20.17 5.53 0.23
C LEU A 123 -20.30 4.51 1.37
N LEU A 124 -19.25 4.35 2.17
CA LEU A 124 -19.23 3.41 3.29
C LEU A 124 -20.11 3.91 4.45
N ARG A 125 -20.11 5.23 4.70
CA ARG A 125 -21.02 5.87 5.67
C ARG A 125 -22.49 5.64 5.31
N LYS A 126 -22.83 5.64 4.02
CA LYS A 126 -24.18 5.34 3.55
C LYS A 126 -24.54 3.85 3.68
N ALA A 127 -23.56 2.96 3.54
CA ALA A 127 -23.76 1.51 3.62
C ALA A 127 -23.87 1.00 5.06
N LEU A 128 -22.93 1.39 5.93
CA LEU A 128 -22.84 0.91 7.33
C LEU A 128 -23.50 1.85 8.34
N GLY A 129 -23.80 3.09 7.94
CA GLY A 129 -24.41 4.10 8.80
C GLY A 129 -23.41 4.87 9.67
N ALA A 130 -23.80 6.07 10.10
CA ALA A 130 -22.98 6.93 10.96
C ALA A 130 -22.89 6.40 12.41
N GLU A 131 -23.90 5.64 12.85
CA GLU A 131 -23.93 5.03 14.18
C GLU A 131 -22.85 3.96 14.34
N TYR A 132 -22.62 3.14 13.31
CA TYR A 132 -21.54 2.15 13.30
C TYR A 132 -20.17 2.82 13.50
N MET A 133 -19.91 3.90 12.75
CA MET A 133 -18.69 4.69 12.86
C MET A 133 -18.51 5.25 14.29
N TYR A 134 -19.58 5.80 14.87
CA TYR A 134 -19.54 6.35 16.23
C TYR A 134 -19.30 5.27 17.29
N ASN A 135 -19.94 4.11 17.16
CA ASN A 135 -19.76 2.97 18.07
C ASN A 135 -18.35 2.39 17.97
N LEU A 136 -17.83 2.25 16.75
CA LEU A 136 -16.46 1.81 16.53
C LEU A 136 -15.46 2.77 17.18
N GLN A 137 -15.71 4.07 17.08
CA GLN A 137 -14.81 5.09 17.64
C GLN A 137 -14.84 5.17 19.18
N ASN A 138 -16.03 5.13 19.80
CA ASN A 138 -16.19 5.50 21.21
C ASN A 138 -16.45 4.32 22.15
N VAL A 139 -16.95 3.19 21.63
CA VAL A 139 -17.40 2.06 22.46
C VAL A 139 -16.53 0.83 22.24
N TYR A 140 -16.25 0.49 20.98
CA TYR A 140 -15.60 -0.76 20.62
C TYR A 140 -14.17 -0.91 21.17
N PHE A 141 -13.36 0.15 21.10
CA PHE A 141 -11.95 0.09 21.51
C PHE A 141 -11.72 0.23 23.01
N THR A 142 -12.71 0.69 23.79
CA THR A 142 -12.61 0.90 25.24
C THR A 142 -12.07 -0.33 26.00
N PRO A 143 -12.65 -1.54 25.88
CA PRO A 143 -12.15 -2.72 26.59
C PRO A 143 -10.75 -3.16 26.11
N TYR A 144 -10.37 -2.85 24.88
CA TYR A 144 -9.04 -3.19 24.34
C TYR A 144 -7.96 -2.24 24.87
N PHE A 145 -8.29 -0.96 25.09
CA PHE A 145 -7.35 -0.03 25.74
C PHE A 145 -7.15 -0.35 27.21
N GLU A 146 -8.18 -0.78 27.93
CA GLU A 146 -8.06 -1.18 29.34
C GLU A 146 -7.09 -2.35 29.52
N LYS A 147 -7.08 -3.29 28.56
CA LYS A 147 -6.20 -4.46 28.55
C LYS A 147 -4.87 -4.24 27.85
N ASN A 148 -4.58 -3.03 27.33
CA ASN A 148 -3.43 -2.75 26.47
C ASN A 148 -3.33 -3.67 25.23
N GLN A 149 -4.48 -4.15 24.74
CA GLN A 149 -4.62 -5.07 23.61
C GLN A 149 -5.25 -4.37 22.40
N TRP A 150 -5.02 -3.06 22.23
CA TRP A 150 -5.60 -2.27 21.15
C TRP A 150 -5.20 -2.77 19.75
N GLN A 151 -4.06 -3.44 19.62
CA GLN A 151 -3.65 -4.08 18.36
C GLN A 151 -4.61 -5.21 17.97
N HIS A 152 -5.08 -5.98 18.95
CA HIS A 152 -6.07 -7.03 18.74
C HIS A 152 -7.44 -6.42 18.40
N GLY A 153 -7.82 -5.33 19.10
CA GLY A 153 -9.03 -4.57 18.78
C GLY A 153 -9.02 -4.03 17.35
N LEU A 154 -7.89 -3.54 16.86
CA LEU A 154 -7.76 -3.08 15.47
C LEU A 154 -7.94 -4.24 14.48
N ALA A 155 -7.29 -5.38 14.71
CA ALA A 155 -7.43 -6.53 13.84
C ALA A 155 -8.88 -7.03 13.79
N SER A 156 -9.54 -7.16 14.94
CA SER A 156 -10.94 -7.57 15.05
C SER A 156 -11.89 -6.55 14.42
N ALA A 157 -11.64 -5.24 14.59
CA ALA A 157 -12.42 -4.18 13.95
C ALA A 157 -12.34 -4.24 12.42
N LEU A 158 -11.15 -4.50 11.87
CA LEU A 158 -10.96 -4.63 10.42
C LEU A 158 -11.64 -5.89 9.87
N GLN A 159 -11.57 -7.00 10.60
CA GLN A 159 -12.28 -8.22 10.23
C GLN A 159 -13.79 -8.02 10.24
N GLN A 160 -14.33 -7.42 11.31
CA GLN A 160 -15.76 -7.11 11.39
C GLN A 160 -16.19 -6.17 10.25
N LEU A 161 -15.39 -5.16 9.95
CA LEU A 161 -15.65 -4.25 8.84
C LEU A 161 -15.71 -4.98 7.49
N TRP A 162 -14.84 -5.98 7.29
CA TRP A 162 -14.83 -6.81 6.09
C TRP A 162 -16.08 -7.67 5.96
N ASP A 163 -16.46 -8.35 7.04
CA ASP A 163 -17.63 -9.21 7.08
C ASP A 163 -18.91 -8.39 6.83
N ASP A 164 -19.02 -7.22 7.45
CA ASP A 164 -20.17 -6.32 7.30
C ASP A 164 -20.28 -5.70 5.88
N MET A 165 -19.18 -5.63 5.13
CA MET A 165 -19.16 -5.22 3.72
C MET A 165 -19.54 -6.35 2.75
N GLY A 166 -19.82 -7.55 3.25
CA GLY A 166 -20.27 -8.70 2.46
C GLY A 166 -19.16 -9.66 2.03
N GLY A 167 -18.05 -9.71 2.77
CA GLY A 167 -17.04 -10.75 2.58
C GLY A 167 -17.55 -12.13 3.03
N GLN A 168 -18.09 -12.93 2.08
CA GLN A 168 -18.25 -14.38 2.22
C GLN A 168 -17.25 -15.11 1.34
#